data_AF-A0A1H3M1X6-F1
#
_entry.id   AF-A0A1H3M1X6-F1
#
_cell.length_a   1.000
_cell.length_b   1.000
_cell.length_c   1.000
_cell.angle_alpha   90.00
_cell.angle_beta   90.00
_cell.angle_gamma   90.00
#
_symmetry.space_group_name_H-M   'P 1'
#
loop_
_entity.id
_entity.type
_entity.pdbx_description
1 polymer ?
#
loop_
_entity_poly.entity_id
_entity_poly.type
_entity_poly.pdbx_seq_one_letter_code
_entity_poly.pdbx_strand_id
1 'polypeptide(L)'
;MNKKFLLAGIATVALSLTGTLVVNAMEKEVVITFSDGKKVVSKGFHDTVAEALENEGFKVSEMKQKYQPSMPWDQKLTKDLTNVSLNCRCKVSLTIGGKSEGEKETAKGTVREFLEEQKIALGEWDEVSTALDAKIQDGMQVSVDRIEQVVKKEEKEIKFDTEEQKDKTLAKGEKKEVTPGKLGKEIYQVTIYYKNGQPMMKDGQPVADSKLIEKIDPIKAVVRVGTKEEEEKDSRPAFAGGGSLPNGTSYKKMIMAKTTAYTSKPGAKTASGKVARVGLVAVDPKVIPLGTKLFIEGYGMAVAADTGGAVKGNFVDVYFNSEAECQKWGVKNKKVYILN
;
A
#
# COMPACT_ATOMS: atom_id res chain seq x y z
N MET A 1 -38.99 77.26 -86.63
CA MET A 1 -37.76 76.45 -86.62
C MET A 1 -36.99 76.74 -85.33
N ASN A 2 -36.61 75.82 -84.46
CA ASN A 2 -37.12 74.49 -84.11
C ASN A 2 -36.65 74.24 -82.66
N LYS A 3 -37.54 74.39 -81.66
CA LYS A 3 -37.30 74.11 -80.23
C LYS A 3 -37.17 72.60 -79.91
N LYS A 4 -36.73 71.77 -80.88
CA LYS A 4 -36.76 70.30 -80.79
C LYS A 4 -35.42 69.62 -80.44
N PHE A 5 -34.34 70.36 -80.20
CA PHE A 5 -33.00 69.76 -80.02
C PHE A 5 -32.44 69.75 -78.60
N LEU A 6 -33.12 70.30 -77.58
CA LEU A 6 -32.59 70.32 -76.21
C LEU A 6 -33.08 69.20 -75.26
N LEU A 7 -34.00 68.33 -75.72
CA LEU A 7 -34.60 67.27 -74.88
C LEU A 7 -33.93 65.88 -75.03
N ALA A 8 -33.07 65.68 -76.03
CA ALA A 8 -32.43 64.38 -76.28
C ALA A 8 -31.20 64.10 -75.39
N GLY A 9 -30.52 65.14 -74.89
CA GLY A 9 -29.34 64.99 -74.02
C GLY A 9 -29.66 64.69 -72.54
N ILE A 10 -30.82 65.16 -72.05
CA ILE A 10 -31.22 64.96 -70.64
C ILE A 10 -31.79 63.55 -70.43
N ALA A 11 -32.50 63.00 -71.43
CA ALA A 11 -33.02 61.63 -71.37
C ALA A 11 -31.92 60.56 -71.44
N THR A 12 -30.85 60.80 -72.18
CA THR A 12 -29.70 59.88 -72.30
C THR A 12 -28.81 59.90 -71.05
N VAL A 13 -28.56 61.08 -70.47
CA VAL A 13 -27.84 61.20 -69.19
C VAL A 13 -28.67 60.67 -68.00
N ALA A 14 -30.00 60.85 -68.02
CA ALA A 14 -30.89 60.26 -67.03
C ALA A 14 -30.95 58.73 -67.14
N LEU A 15 -31.03 58.16 -68.35
CA LEU A 15 -30.96 56.70 -68.54
C LEU A 15 -29.61 56.10 -68.14
N SER A 16 -28.50 56.80 -68.40
CA SER A 16 -27.19 56.31 -67.98
C SER A 16 -27.04 56.37 -66.46
N LEU A 17 -27.50 57.45 -65.80
CA LEU A 17 -27.46 57.56 -64.33
C LEU A 17 -28.39 56.54 -63.66
N THR A 18 -29.64 56.39 -64.11
CA THR A 18 -30.55 55.39 -63.57
C THR A 18 -30.06 53.98 -63.86
N GLY A 19 -29.45 53.74 -65.03
CA GLY A 19 -28.79 52.49 -65.37
C GLY A 19 -27.67 52.15 -64.40
N THR A 20 -26.71 53.05 -64.16
CA THR A 20 -25.65 52.83 -63.16
C THR A 20 -26.17 52.66 -61.73
N LEU A 21 -27.23 53.39 -61.34
CA LEU A 21 -27.84 53.25 -60.02
C LEU A 21 -28.55 51.89 -59.86
N VAL A 22 -29.22 51.39 -60.91
CA VAL A 22 -29.85 50.06 -60.92
C VAL A 22 -28.79 48.95 -60.90
N VAL A 23 -27.71 49.09 -61.68
CA VAL A 23 -26.58 48.14 -61.70
C VAL A 23 -25.91 48.05 -60.32
N ASN A 24 -25.60 49.19 -59.68
CA ASN A 24 -25.04 49.19 -58.32
C ASN A 24 -26.02 48.67 -57.26
N ALA A 25 -27.34 48.79 -57.47
CA ALA A 25 -28.35 48.28 -56.54
C ALA A 25 -28.55 46.75 -56.62
N MET A 26 -28.08 46.11 -57.70
CA MET A 26 -28.17 44.68 -57.96
C MET A 26 -26.88 43.91 -57.63
N GLU A 27 -25.75 44.61 -57.50
CA GLU A 27 -24.49 44.02 -57.03
C GLU A 27 -24.63 43.63 -55.55
N LYS A 28 -24.18 42.41 -55.21
CA LYS A 28 -24.18 41.90 -53.84
C LYS A 28 -22.76 41.64 -53.39
N GLU A 29 -22.47 42.00 -52.15
CA GLU A 29 -21.25 41.63 -51.46
C GLU A 29 -21.58 40.48 -50.50
N VAL A 30 -20.97 39.31 -50.71
CA VAL A 30 -21.18 38.12 -49.88
C VAL A 30 -19.89 37.78 -49.16
N VAL A 31 -19.97 37.66 -47.84
CA VAL A 31 -18.85 37.28 -46.98
C VAL A 31 -18.98 35.80 -46.66
N ILE A 32 -18.03 35.02 -47.15
CA ILE A 32 -17.93 33.58 -46.96
C ILE A 32 -16.84 33.33 -45.93
N THR A 33 -17.21 32.78 -44.78
CA THR A 33 -16.27 32.41 -43.72
C THR A 33 -16.13 30.90 -43.66
N PHE A 34 -14.93 30.39 -43.91
CA PHE A 34 -14.61 28.98 -43.79
C PHE A 34 -14.33 28.63 -42.32
N SER A 35 -14.56 27.36 -41.99
CA SER A 35 -14.30 26.80 -40.64
C SER A 35 -12.86 26.94 -40.15
N ASP A 36 -11.87 27.05 -41.05
CA ASP A 36 -10.47 27.35 -40.73
C ASP A 36 -10.21 28.85 -40.43
N GLY A 37 -11.25 29.68 -40.47
CA GLY A 37 -11.19 31.12 -40.27
C GLY A 37 -10.88 31.93 -41.53
N LYS A 38 -10.60 31.28 -42.67
CA LYS A 38 -10.40 31.97 -43.94
C LYS A 38 -11.69 32.72 -44.30
N LYS A 39 -11.55 33.97 -44.73
CA LYS A 39 -12.65 34.80 -45.23
C LYS A 39 -12.45 35.10 -46.70
N VAL A 40 -13.51 34.95 -47.47
CA VAL A 40 -13.60 35.31 -48.88
C VAL A 40 -14.75 36.28 -49.02
N VAL A 41 -14.51 37.41 -49.69
CA VAL A 41 -15.53 38.42 -49.95
C VAL A 41 -15.76 38.44 -51.45
N SER A 42 -16.94 37.99 -51.88
CA SER A 42 -17.31 37.99 -53.29
C SER A 42 -18.23 39.14 -53.62
N LYS A 43 -17.82 39.99 -54.55
CA LYS A 43 -18.61 41.12 -55.06
C LYS A 43 -19.00 40.84 -56.51
N GLY A 44 -20.29 40.89 -56.80
CA GLY A 44 -20.77 40.69 -58.16
C GLY A 44 -22.27 40.44 -58.26
N PHE A 45 -22.69 39.98 -59.44
CA PHE A 45 -24.06 39.61 -59.75
C PHE A 45 -24.25 38.11 -59.57
N HIS A 46 -24.29 37.66 -58.31
CA HIS A 46 -24.61 36.28 -57.96
C HIS A 46 -25.94 36.20 -57.21
N ASP A 47 -26.70 35.16 -57.52
CA ASP A 47 -27.95 34.84 -56.87
C ASP A 47 -27.80 33.76 -55.81
N THR A 48 -26.74 32.94 -55.87
CA THR A 48 -26.55 31.82 -54.93
C THR A 48 -25.13 31.77 -54.34
N VAL A 49 -24.98 31.04 -53.23
CA VAL A 49 -23.67 30.78 -52.60
C VAL A 49 -22.71 30.08 -53.58
N ALA A 50 -23.24 29.16 -54.40
CA ALA A 50 -22.46 28.47 -55.41
C ALA A 50 -21.87 29.45 -56.45
N GLU A 51 -22.68 30.35 -56.99
CA GLU A 51 -22.22 31.37 -57.94
C GLU A 51 -21.23 32.34 -57.31
N ALA A 52 -21.45 32.75 -56.06
CA ALA A 52 -20.51 33.61 -55.32
C ALA A 52 -19.14 32.94 -55.15
N LEU A 53 -19.09 31.62 -54.95
CA LEU A 53 -17.83 30.86 -54.88
C LEU A 53 -17.17 30.68 -56.24
N GLU A 54 -17.95 30.43 -57.30
CA GLU A 54 -17.43 30.33 -58.67
C GLU A 54 -16.80 31.64 -59.14
N ASN A 55 -17.40 32.79 -58.77
CA ASN A 55 -16.85 34.12 -59.07
C ASN A 55 -15.44 34.31 -58.48
N GLU A 56 -15.18 33.74 -57.31
CA GLU A 56 -13.87 33.78 -56.66
C GLU A 56 -12.94 32.63 -57.10
N GLY A 57 -13.32 31.87 -58.14
CA GLY A 57 -12.50 30.82 -58.74
C GLY A 57 -12.56 29.46 -58.03
N PHE A 58 -13.49 29.26 -57.10
CA PHE A 58 -13.66 27.95 -56.45
C PHE A 58 -14.50 27.01 -57.32
N LYS A 59 -14.08 25.74 -57.38
CA LYS A 59 -14.89 24.67 -57.98
C LYS A 59 -15.96 24.21 -57.00
N VAL A 60 -17.22 24.55 -57.26
CA VAL A 60 -18.36 24.24 -56.37
C VAL A 60 -18.53 22.74 -56.14
N SER A 61 -18.24 21.89 -57.14
CA SER A 61 -18.29 20.44 -56.97
C SER A 61 -17.32 19.94 -55.89
N GLU A 62 -16.10 20.48 -55.83
CA GLU A 62 -15.11 20.18 -54.79
C GLU A 62 -15.51 20.77 -53.43
N MET A 63 -16.06 21.99 -53.43
CA MET A 63 -16.53 22.65 -52.20
C MET A 63 -17.70 21.90 -51.55
N LYS A 64 -18.64 21.38 -52.35
CA LYS A 64 -19.78 20.59 -51.88
C LYS A 64 -19.37 19.27 -51.21
N GLN A 65 -18.23 18.70 -51.61
CA GLN A 65 -17.69 17.50 -50.97
C GLN A 65 -17.05 17.82 -49.62
N LYS A 66 -16.35 18.95 -49.53
CA LYS A 66 -15.54 19.32 -48.35
C LYS A 66 -16.26 20.14 -47.30
N TYR A 67 -17.34 20.84 -47.66
CA TYR A 67 -17.99 21.79 -46.77
C TYR A 67 -19.51 21.63 -46.73
N GLN A 68 -20.08 21.92 -45.57
CA GLN A 68 -21.50 22.15 -45.35
C GLN A 68 -21.73 23.65 -45.10
N PRO A 69 -22.50 24.32 -45.95
CA PRO A 69 -22.83 25.73 -45.78
C PRO A 69 -23.87 25.94 -44.66
N SER A 70 -23.87 27.13 -44.06
CA SER A 70 -24.86 27.56 -43.07
C SER A 70 -26.26 27.78 -43.64
N MET A 71 -26.40 27.73 -44.97
CA MET A 71 -27.65 27.81 -45.72
C MET A 71 -27.54 26.93 -46.98
N PRO A 72 -28.65 26.48 -47.61
CA PRO A 72 -28.59 25.67 -48.82
C PRO A 72 -27.74 26.30 -49.93
N TRP A 73 -27.05 25.47 -50.72
CA TRP A 73 -26.14 25.93 -51.79
C TRP A 73 -26.83 26.76 -52.88
N ASP A 74 -28.10 26.49 -53.11
CA ASP A 74 -29.02 27.10 -54.07
C ASP A 74 -29.92 28.18 -53.45
N GLN A 75 -29.75 28.46 -52.14
CA GLN A 75 -30.49 29.52 -51.46
C GLN A 75 -30.22 30.86 -52.15
N LYS A 76 -31.29 31.55 -52.53
CA LYS A 76 -31.18 32.89 -53.09
C LYS A 76 -30.65 33.87 -52.06
N LEU A 77 -29.57 34.56 -52.41
CA LEU A 77 -28.94 35.60 -51.61
C LEU A 77 -29.74 36.90 -51.75
N THR A 78 -30.06 37.52 -50.62
CA THR A 78 -30.74 38.82 -50.51
C THR A 78 -29.81 39.82 -49.85
N LYS A 79 -30.18 41.12 -49.85
CA LYS A 79 -29.35 42.18 -49.22
C LYS A 79 -29.09 41.95 -47.74
N ASP A 80 -30.00 41.24 -47.05
CA ASP A 80 -29.89 40.92 -45.63
C ASP A 80 -29.24 39.55 -45.36
N LEU A 81 -28.99 38.76 -46.41
CA LEU A 81 -28.46 37.39 -46.34
C LEU A 81 -27.16 37.26 -47.11
N THR A 82 -26.13 37.95 -46.63
CA THR A 82 -24.82 38.02 -47.30
C THR A 82 -23.70 37.33 -46.52
N ASN A 83 -23.96 36.87 -45.29
CA ASN A 83 -22.97 36.16 -44.49
C ASN A 83 -23.21 34.65 -44.56
N VAL A 84 -22.25 33.93 -45.13
CA VAL A 84 -22.30 32.47 -45.30
C VAL A 84 -21.14 31.85 -44.53
N SER A 85 -21.40 30.83 -43.72
CA SER A 85 -20.34 30.03 -43.11
C SER A 85 -20.23 28.68 -43.83
N LEU A 86 -19.01 28.27 -44.16
CA LEU A 86 -18.70 26.96 -44.74
C LEU A 86 -18.00 26.09 -43.70
N ASN A 87 -18.77 25.23 -43.05
CA ASN A 87 -18.26 24.30 -42.04
C ASN A 87 -17.63 23.10 -42.75
N CYS A 88 -16.43 22.71 -42.34
CA CYS A 88 -15.78 21.53 -42.90
C CYS A 88 -16.63 20.29 -42.65
N ARG A 89 -16.77 19.43 -43.67
CA ARG A 89 -17.16 18.02 -43.50
C ARG A 89 -15.91 17.25 -43.14
N CYS A 90 -15.53 17.37 -41.89
CA CYS A 90 -14.28 16.87 -41.39
C CYS A 90 -14.44 15.45 -40.85
N LYS A 91 -13.44 14.63 -41.09
CA LYS A 91 -13.28 13.31 -40.52
C LYS A 91 -12.49 13.39 -39.23
N VAL A 92 -13.05 12.89 -38.14
CA VAL A 92 -12.45 12.90 -36.81
C VAL A 92 -12.32 11.46 -36.31
N SER A 93 -11.09 11.06 -35.99
CA SER A 93 -10.84 9.76 -35.35
C SER A 93 -11.16 9.85 -33.86
N LEU A 94 -12.11 9.04 -33.40
CA LEU A 94 -12.62 9.09 -32.04
C LEU A 94 -12.18 7.86 -31.24
N THR A 95 -11.65 8.07 -30.04
CA THR A 95 -11.35 7.02 -29.06
C THR A 95 -12.01 7.37 -27.73
N ILE A 96 -12.70 6.42 -27.10
CA ILE A 96 -13.37 6.62 -25.81
C ILE A 96 -12.93 5.52 -24.86
N GLY A 97 -12.46 5.87 -23.67
CA GLY A 97 -12.11 4.85 -22.67
C GLY A 97 -10.99 3.92 -23.15
N GLY A 98 -10.06 4.42 -23.97
CA GLY A 98 -9.02 3.62 -24.62
C GLY A 98 -9.50 2.71 -25.76
N LYS A 99 -10.80 2.71 -26.09
CA LYS A 99 -11.39 1.93 -27.18
C LYS A 99 -11.62 2.82 -28.40
N SER A 100 -11.13 2.39 -29.57
CA SER A 100 -11.37 3.10 -30.83
C SER A 100 -12.83 2.98 -31.25
N GLU A 101 -13.46 4.11 -31.52
CA GLU A 101 -14.83 4.24 -32.06
C GLU A 101 -14.82 4.50 -33.58
N GLY A 102 -13.63 4.51 -34.19
CA GLY A 102 -13.41 4.73 -35.60
C GLY A 102 -13.45 6.20 -36.02
N GLU A 103 -13.48 6.41 -37.34
CA GLU A 103 -13.61 7.72 -37.97
C GLU A 103 -15.08 8.16 -38.00
N LYS A 104 -15.36 9.39 -37.59
CA LYS A 104 -16.67 10.03 -37.62
C LYS A 104 -16.63 11.26 -38.50
N GLU A 105 -17.63 11.43 -39.34
CA GLU A 105 -17.81 12.66 -40.10
C GLU A 105 -18.64 13.66 -39.28
N THR A 106 -18.23 14.93 -39.28
CA THR A 106 -18.95 16.00 -38.61
C THR A 106 -18.84 17.31 -39.38
N ALA A 107 -19.89 18.13 -39.26
CA ALA A 107 -19.91 19.53 -39.72
C ALA A 107 -19.92 20.53 -38.55
N LYS A 108 -19.67 20.04 -37.32
CA LYS A 108 -19.60 20.88 -36.12
C LYS A 108 -18.29 21.67 -36.09
N GLY A 109 -18.35 22.86 -35.49
CA GLY A 109 -17.23 23.78 -35.51
C GLY A 109 -16.20 23.52 -34.41
N THR A 110 -16.60 22.86 -33.32
CA THR A 110 -15.75 22.63 -32.14
C THR A 110 -15.81 21.19 -31.63
N VAL A 111 -14.78 20.79 -30.89
CA VAL A 111 -14.72 19.46 -30.24
C VAL A 111 -15.92 19.23 -29.33
N ARG A 112 -16.37 20.25 -28.57
CA ARG A 112 -17.56 20.16 -27.70
C ARG A 112 -18.80 19.76 -28.49
N GLU A 113 -19.11 20.51 -29.53
CA GLU A 113 -20.29 20.26 -30.37
C GLU A 113 -20.21 18.90 -31.08
N PHE A 114 -19.00 18.48 -31.48
CA PHE A 114 -18.77 17.16 -32.05
C PHE A 114 -19.06 16.05 -31.04
N LEU A 115 -18.56 16.15 -29.80
CA LEU A 115 -18.82 15.16 -28.76
C LEU A 115 -20.32 15.10 -28.40
N GLU A 116 -21.00 16.26 -28.34
CA GLU A 116 -22.45 16.34 -28.14
C GLU A 116 -23.23 15.67 -29.29
N GLU A 117 -22.82 15.88 -30.55
CA GLU A 117 -23.40 15.22 -31.73
C GLU A 117 -23.24 13.70 -31.66
N GLN A 118 -22.09 13.21 -31.20
CA GLN A 118 -21.85 11.79 -30.97
C GLN A 118 -22.53 11.26 -29.69
N LYS A 119 -23.29 12.10 -28.98
CA LYS A 119 -24.01 11.79 -27.72
C LYS A 119 -23.07 11.33 -26.60
N ILE A 120 -21.88 11.91 -26.54
CA ILE A 120 -20.86 11.61 -25.54
C ILE A 120 -20.96 12.65 -24.43
N ALA A 121 -21.59 12.26 -23.32
CA ALA A 121 -21.55 13.06 -22.09
C ALA A 121 -20.19 12.89 -21.41
N LEU A 122 -19.57 14.01 -21.01
CA LEU A 122 -18.33 14.02 -20.24
C LEU A 122 -18.65 13.97 -18.75
N GLY A 123 -17.98 13.06 -18.03
CA GLY A 123 -17.97 13.05 -16.58
C GLY A 123 -17.15 14.21 -16.01
N GLU A 124 -17.32 14.48 -14.73
CA GLU A 124 -16.61 15.55 -14.00
C GLU A 124 -15.09 15.43 -14.11
N TRP A 125 -14.59 14.20 -14.17
CA TRP A 125 -13.16 13.89 -14.17
C TRP A 125 -12.64 13.45 -15.53
N ASP A 126 -13.49 13.36 -16.56
CA ASP A 126 -13.04 12.88 -17.87
C ASP A 126 -12.06 13.89 -18.52
N GLU A 127 -11.04 13.36 -19.15
CA GLU A 127 -10.03 14.15 -19.86
C GLU A 127 -10.25 14.03 -21.37
N VAL A 128 -10.26 15.15 -22.08
CA VAL A 128 -10.26 15.17 -23.54
C VAL A 128 -8.87 15.57 -24.01
N SER A 129 -8.30 14.81 -24.94
CA SER A 129 -6.97 15.07 -25.53
C SER A 129 -6.81 16.44 -26.18
N THR A 130 -7.91 17.09 -26.54
CA THR A 130 -7.93 18.44 -27.10
C THR A 130 -8.92 19.32 -26.33
N ALA A 131 -8.66 20.63 -26.28
CA ALA A 131 -9.57 21.59 -25.68
C ALA A 131 -10.97 21.52 -26.33
N LEU A 132 -12.01 21.68 -25.52
CA LEU A 132 -13.40 21.54 -25.96
C LEU A 132 -13.84 22.62 -26.97
N ASP A 133 -13.22 23.79 -26.93
CA ASP A 133 -13.44 24.89 -27.86
C ASP A 133 -12.50 24.85 -29.08
N ALA A 134 -11.58 23.88 -29.15
CA ALA A 134 -10.70 23.70 -30.29
C ALA A 134 -11.53 23.47 -31.56
N LYS A 135 -11.10 24.09 -32.66
CA LYS A 135 -11.76 23.99 -33.95
C LYS A 135 -11.53 22.60 -34.56
N ILE A 136 -12.59 22.00 -35.10
CA ILE A 136 -12.50 20.73 -35.80
C ILE A 136 -11.69 20.90 -37.09
N GLN A 137 -10.78 19.95 -37.32
CA GLN A 137 -9.96 19.85 -38.53
C GLN A 137 -10.08 18.45 -39.13
N ASP A 138 -9.82 18.32 -40.43
CA ASP A 138 -9.93 17.05 -41.13
C ASP A 138 -8.77 16.13 -40.71
N GLY A 139 -9.07 14.86 -40.41
CA GLY A 139 -8.13 13.90 -39.86
C GLY A 139 -7.77 14.12 -38.38
N MET A 140 -8.47 15.02 -37.68
CA MET A 140 -8.23 15.29 -36.26
C MET A 140 -8.44 14.04 -35.41
N GLN A 141 -7.60 13.85 -34.39
CA GLN A 141 -7.76 12.76 -33.41
C GLN A 141 -8.32 13.34 -32.11
N VAL A 142 -9.40 12.75 -31.63
CA VAL A 142 -10.03 13.11 -30.35
C VAL A 142 -10.16 11.85 -29.52
N SER A 143 -9.38 11.77 -28.45
CA SER A 143 -9.59 10.80 -27.36
C SER A 143 -10.30 11.45 -26.18
N VAL A 144 -11.25 10.69 -25.61
CA VAL A 144 -11.89 10.95 -24.32
C VAL A 144 -11.45 9.85 -23.36
N ASP A 145 -10.61 10.21 -22.42
CA ASP A 145 -10.17 9.34 -21.36
C ASP A 145 -11.18 9.37 -20.20
N ARG A 146 -11.69 8.19 -19.83
CA ARG A 146 -12.65 8.05 -18.73
C ARG A 146 -11.90 7.94 -17.41
N ILE A 147 -12.18 8.83 -16.46
CA ILE A 147 -11.57 8.79 -15.13
C ILE A 147 -12.61 8.37 -14.10
N GLU A 148 -12.33 7.27 -13.42
CA GLU A 148 -13.18 6.68 -12.39
C GLU A 148 -12.47 6.65 -11.04
N GLN A 149 -13.23 6.90 -9.97
CA GLN A 149 -12.75 6.85 -8.59
C GLN A 149 -13.43 5.70 -7.86
N VAL A 150 -12.64 4.75 -7.36
CA VAL A 150 -13.15 3.64 -6.55
C VAL A 150 -12.77 3.87 -5.10
N VAL A 151 -13.78 4.07 -4.27
CA VAL A 151 -13.62 4.27 -2.83
C VAL A 151 -13.73 2.94 -2.09
N LYS A 152 -12.71 2.61 -1.31
CA LYS A 152 -12.65 1.41 -0.46
C LYS A 152 -12.38 1.80 0.99
N LYS A 153 -12.85 0.98 1.93
CA LYS A 153 -12.45 1.08 3.34
C LYS A 153 -11.35 0.08 3.63
N GLU A 154 -10.28 0.52 4.27
CA GLU A 154 -9.17 -0.31 4.74
C GLU A 154 -9.05 -0.16 6.26
N GLU A 155 -9.02 -1.28 6.98
CA GLU A 155 -8.84 -1.30 8.43
C GLU A 155 -7.42 -1.70 8.79
N LYS A 156 -6.77 -0.93 9.66
CA LYS A 156 -5.45 -1.24 10.24
C LYS A 156 -5.59 -1.45 11.73
N GLU A 157 -5.23 -2.63 12.20
CA GLU A 157 -5.31 -2.98 13.62
C GLU A 157 -4.22 -2.27 14.44
N ILE A 158 -4.60 -1.75 15.61
CA ILE A 158 -3.69 -1.20 16.60
C ILE A 158 -3.60 -2.19 17.76
N LYS A 159 -2.40 -2.69 18.03
CA LYS A 159 -2.15 -3.59 19.17
C LYS A 159 -2.38 -2.85 20.49
N PHE A 160 -2.90 -3.57 21.49
CA PHE A 160 -3.02 -3.06 22.84
C PHE A 160 -1.76 -3.35 23.67
N ASP A 161 -1.51 -2.50 24.65
CA ASP A 161 -0.46 -2.72 25.65
C ASP A 161 -0.97 -3.58 26.81
N THR A 162 -0.05 -4.26 27.50
CA THR A 162 -0.34 -4.98 28.75
C THR A 162 0.26 -4.23 29.93
N GLU A 163 -0.58 -3.83 30.88
CA GLU A 163 -0.18 -3.25 32.16
C GLU A 163 -0.11 -4.34 33.24
N GLU A 164 1.06 -4.49 33.86
CA GLU A 164 1.27 -5.45 34.95
C GLU A 164 1.10 -4.77 36.31
N GLN A 165 0.17 -5.28 37.13
CA GLN A 165 -0.06 -4.80 38.50
C GLN A 165 0.43 -5.84 39.51
N LYS A 166 1.33 -5.45 40.42
CA LYS A 166 1.84 -6.37 41.44
C LYS A 166 0.75 -6.74 42.44
N ASP A 167 0.54 -8.03 42.70
CA ASP A 167 -0.41 -8.53 43.68
C ASP A 167 0.31 -9.40 44.72
N LYS A 168 0.32 -8.95 45.97
CA LYS A 168 0.98 -9.66 47.09
C LYS A 168 0.19 -10.89 47.56
N THR A 169 -1.03 -11.10 47.08
CA THR A 169 -1.87 -12.25 47.45
C THR A 169 -1.65 -13.45 46.54
N LEU A 170 -1.22 -13.21 45.29
CA LEU A 170 -0.91 -14.24 44.29
C LEU A 170 0.52 -14.76 44.44
N ALA A 171 0.72 -16.05 44.21
CA ALA A 171 2.04 -16.69 44.30
C ALA A 171 3.02 -16.07 43.31
N LYS A 172 4.31 -15.99 43.68
CA LYS A 172 5.35 -15.42 42.80
C LYS A 172 5.34 -16.10 41.43
N GLY A 173 5.13 -15.30 40.38
CA GLY A 173 5.06 -15.77 38.99
C GLY A 173 3.68 -16.17 38.49
N GLU A 174 2.67 -16.27 39.36
CA GLU A 174 1.28 -16.45 38.97
C GLU A 174 0.75 -15.17 38.31
N LYS A 175 0.12 -15.31 37.13
CA LYS A 175 -0.51 -14.19 36.41
C LYS A 175 -2.02 -14.37 36.39
N LYS A 176 -2.76 -13.30 36.73
CA LYS A 176 -4.22 -13.28 36.67
C LYS A 176 -4.69 -12.07 35.87
N GLU A 177 -5.34 -12.33 34.74
CA GLU A 177 -5.97 -11.29 33.93
C GLU A 177 -7.14 -10.66 34.70
N VAL A 178 -7.18 -9.33 34.75
CA VAL A 178 -8.23 -8.54 35.41
C VAL A 178 -9.12 -7.86 34.38
N THR A 179 -8.51 -7.31 33.34
CA THR A 179 -9.23 -6.67 32.25
C THR A 179 -8.64 -7.14 30.93
N PRO A 180 -9.43 -7.76 30.04
CA PRO A 180 -8.93 -8.20 28.76
C PRO A 180 -8.62 -7.02 27.88
N GLY A 181 -7.46 -7.10 27.20
CA GLY A 181 -7.08 -6.11 26.20
C GLY A 181 -7.98 -6.21 24.97
N LYS A 182 -8.26 -5.07 24.33
CA LYS A 182 -8.98 -5.02 23.06
C LYS A 182 -8.13 -4.29 22.04
N LEU A 183 -8.00 -4.88 20.85
CA LEU A 183 -7.35 -4.22 19.72
C LEU A 183 -8.10 -2.94 19.37
N GLY A 184 -7.34 -1.90 19.08
CA GLY A 184 -7.85 -0.72 18.41
C GLY A 184 -7.85 -0.92 16.90
N LYS A 185 -8.39 0.05 16.16
CA LYS A 185 -8.27 0.07 14.70
C LYS A 185 -8.33 1.49 14.16
N GLU A 186 -7.62 1.70 13.06
CA GLU A 186 -7.75 2.88 12.21
C GLU A 186 -8.49 2.46 10.93
N ILE A 187 -9.55 3.19 10.59
CA ILE A 187 -10.33 2.97 9.38
C ILE A 187 -9.98 4.08 8.40
N TYR A 188 -9.39 3.68 7.28
CA TYR A 188 -9.02 4.57 6.19
C TYR A 188 -10.04 4.44 5.06
N GLN A 189 -10.42 5.59 4.50
CA GLN A 189 -11.06 5.66 3.20
C GLN A 189 -9.96 5.83 2.14
N VAL A 190 -9.78 4.82 1.30
CA VAL A 190 -8.79 4.79 0.22
C VAL A 190 -9.52 4.99 -1.10
N THR A 191 -9.17 6.04 -1.84
CA THR A 191 -9.71 6.35 -3.16
C THR A 191 -8.68 5.98 -4.21
N ILE A 192 -9.00 5.01 -5.08
CA ILE A 192 -8.11 4.54 -6.15
C ILE A 192 -8.60 5.12 -7.48
N TYR A 193 -7.69 5.68 -8.26
CA TYR A 193 -7.99 6.32 -9.53
C TYR A 193 -7.76 5.37 -10.70
N TYR A 194 -8.74 5.28 -11.60
CA TYR A 194 -8.69 4.48 -12.81
C TYR A 194 -8.81 5.40 -14.03
N LYS A 195 -7.98 5.14 -15.05
CA LYS A 195 -8.03 5.77 -16.36
C LYS A 195 -8.35 4.69 -17.39
N ASN A 196 -9.44 4.85 -18.13
CA ASN A 196 -9.86 3.90 -19.16
C ASN A 196 -10.03 2.46 -18.63
N GLY A 197 -10.57 2.32 -17.41
CA GLY A 197 -10.74 1.03 -16.74
C GLY A 197 -9.46 0.40 -16.17
N GLN A 198 -8.28 1.01 -16.36
CA GLN A 198 -7.02 0.55 -15.78
C GLN A 198 -6.59 1.42 -14.60
N PRO A 199 -6.00 0.85 -13.54
CA PRO A 199 -5.54 1.66 -12.41
C PRO A 199 -4.44 2.62 -12.89
N MET A 200 -4.56 3.88 -12.50
CA MET A 200 -3.49 4.85 -12.74
C MET A 200 -2.29 4.44 -11.90
N MET A 201 -1.10 4.45 -12.49
CA MET A 201 0.13 4.00 -11.84
C MET A 201 1.11 5.15 -11.67
N LYS A 202 1.77 5.22 -10.52
CA LYS A 202 2.91 6.10 -10.26
C LYS A 202 3.96 5.31 -9.48
N ASP A 203 5.20 5.31 -9.98
CA ASP A 203 6.32 4.56 -9.39
C ASP A 203 6.04 3.05 -9.17
N GLY A 204 5.25 2.45 -10.06
CA GLY A 204 4.88 1.03 -9.99
C GLY A 204 3.76 0.70 -8.99
N GLN A 205 3.14 1.70 -8.37
CA GLN A 205 2.00 1.52 -7.46
C GLN A 205 0.73 2.22 -7.97
N PRO A 206 -0.47 1.73 -7.63
CA PRO A 206 -1.71 2.44 -7.94
C PRO A 206 -1.73 3.81 -7.29
N VAL A 207 -2.12 4.83 -8.05
CA VAL A 207 -2.39 6.16 -7.52
C VAL A 207 -3.62 6.05 -6.62
N ALA A 208 -3.40 6.37 -5.34
CA ALA A 208 -4.46 6.33 -4.34
C ALA A 208 -4.29 7.45 -3.32
N ASP A 209 -5.41 8.05 -2.93
CA ASP A 209 -5.49 8.98 -1.81
C ASP A 209 -6.07 8.26 -0.60
N SER A 210 -5.48 8.46 0.57
CA SER A 210 -5.92 7.83 1.82
C SER A 210 -6.30 8.88 2.85
N LYS A 211 -7.48 8.73 3.44
CA LYS A 211 -8.01 9.61 4.49
C LYS A 211 -8.43 8.78 5.68
N LEU A 212 -7.86 9.06 6.86
CA LEU A 212 -8.34 8.51 8.12
C LEU A 212 -9.76 9.02 8.39
N ILE A 213 -10.73 8.12 8.48
CA ILE A 213 -12.13 8.48 8.75
C ILE A 213 -12.54 8.20 10.20
N GLU A 214 -11.93 7.20 10.82
CA GLU A 214 -12.25 6.80 12.19
C GLU A 214 -11.04 6.15 12.85
N LYS A 215 -10.86 6.41 14.14
CA LYS A 215 -9.85 5.76 14.97
C LYS A 215 -10.49 5.29 16.27
N ILE A 216 -10.29 4.02 16.57
CA ILE A 216 -10.70 3.37 17.79
C ILE A 216 -9.43 3.00 18.54
N ASP A 217 -9.18 3.63 19.69
CA ASP A 217 -7.99 3.36 20.49
C ASP A 217 -8.06 1.96 21.13
N PRO A 218 -6.92 1.25 21.24
CA PRO A 218 -6.87 -0.03 21.93
C PRO A 218 -7.16 0.12 23.43
N ILE A 219 -7.80 -0.89 24.01
CA ILE A 219 -7.97 -0.99 25.46
C ILE A 219 -6.83 -1.86 26.00
N LYS A 220 -6.04 -1.32 26.93
CA LYS A 220 -4.93 -2.05 27.54
C LYS A 220 -5.43 -3.28 28.30
N ALA A 221 -4.69 -4.38 28.21
CA ALA A 221 -4.89 -5.53 29.09
C ALA A 221 -4.31 -5.22 30.47
N VAL A 222 -5.01 -5.57 31.54
CA VAL A 222 -4.49 -5.46 32.91
C VAL A 222 -4.28 -6.85 33.47
N VAL A 223 -3.04 -7.18 33.80
CA VAL A 223 -2.65 -8.47 34.35
C VAL A 223 -2.05 -8.27 35.73
N ARG A 224 -2.60 -8.93 36.74
CA ARG A 224 -1.98 -8.99 38.05
C ARG A 224 -0.88 -10.04 38.07
N VAL A 225 0.29 -9.67 38.57
CA VAL A 225 1.45 -10.56 38.70
C VAL A 225 1.73 -10.78 40.17
N GLY A 226 1.74 -12.04 40.58
CA GLY A 226 1.96 -12.43 41.95
C GLY A 226 3.37 -12.13 42.42
N THR A 227 3.46 -11.53 43.60
CA THR A 227 4.73 -11.23 44.29
C THR A 227 4.81 -11.87 45.66
N LYS A 228 3.87 -12.76 46.01
CA LYS A 228 3.93 -13.50 47.27
C LYS A 228 5.09 -14.48 47.18
N GLU A 229 6.19 -14.14 47.83
CA GLU A 229 7.25 -15.11 48.07
C GLU A 229 6.68 -16.23 48.94
N GLU A 230 6.91 -17.46 48.51
CA GLU A 230 6.60 -18.62 49.31
C GLU A 230 7.45 -18.48 50.58
N GLU A 231 6.80 -18.40 51.75
CA GLU A 231 7.53 -18.50 53.01
C GLU A 231 8.29 -19.83 52.93
N GLU A 232 9.62 -19.76 52.86
CA GLU A 232 10.46 -20.92 53.10
C GLU A 232 10.08 -21.42 54.49
N LYS A 233 9.16 -22.39 54.54
CA LYS A 233 8.99 -23.23 55.72
C LYS A 233 10.37 -23.73 56.03
N ASP A 234 10.94 -23.20 57.11
CA ASP A 234 12.22 -23.50 57.70
C ASP A 234 12.56 -24.96 57.45
N SER A 235 13.20 -25.21 56.31
CA SER A 235 13.65 -26.54 55.93
C SER A 235 14.99 -26.73 56.58
N ARG A 236 14.99 -26.68 57.93
CA ARG A 236 15.97 -27.43 58.69
C ARG A 236 15.88 -28.84 58.13
N PRO A 237 16.92 -29.37 57.46
CA PRO A 237 16.88 -30.75 57.06
C PRO A 237 16.73 -31.54 58.36
N ALA A 238 15.59 -32.21 58.51
CA ALA A 238 15.43 -33.25 59.51
C ALA A 238 16.59 -34.23 59.27
N PHE A 239 17.60 -34.20 60.14
CA PHE A 239 18.60 -35.25 60.20
C PHE A 239 17.85 -36.51 60.61
N ALA A 240 17.40 -37.29 59.63
CA ALA A 240 16.82 -38.59 59.89
C ALA A 240 17.91 -39.46 60.55
N GLY A 241 17.62 -39.91 61.77
CA GLY A 241 18.37 -40.96 62.45
C GLY A 241 18.45 -42.23 61.58
N GLY A 242 19.38 -43.12 61.92
CA GLY A 242 19.75 -44.26 61.09
C GLY A 242 18.59 -45.16 60.61
N GLY A 243 18.85 -45.90 59.54
CA GLY A 243 17.89 -46.80 58.90
C GLY A 243 18.58 -47.79 57.95
N SER A 244 17.83 -48.44 57.07
CA SER A 244 18.36 -49.37 56.07
C SER A 244 18.04 -48.92 54.65
N LEU A 245 19.01 -49.05 53.74
CA LEU A 245 18.80 -48.90 52.30
C LEU A 245 17.99 -50.08 51.74
N PRO A 246 17.33 -49.94 50.57
CA PRO A 246 16.54 -51.02 49.95
C PRO A 246 17.32 -52.32 49.70
N ASN A 247 18.65 -52.23 49.63
CA ASN A 247 19.56 -53.37 49.47
C ASN A 247 20.01 -54.00 50.80
N GLY A 248 19.37 -53.65 51.91
CA GLY A 248 19.67 -54.18 53.25
C GLY A 248 20.87 -53.54 53.96
N THR A 249 21.57 -52.58 53.35
CA THR A 249 22.73 -51.92 53.98
C THR A 249 22.26 -50.91 55.02
N SER A 250 22.71 -51.05 56.27
CA SER A 250 22.37 -50.12 57.34
C SER A 250 23.20 -48.83 57.28
N TYR A 251 22.59 -47.70 57.65
CA TYR A 251 23.23 -46.40 57.71
C TYR A 251 22.93 -45.70 59.02
N LYS A 252 23.90 -44.95 59.53
CA LYS A 252 23.79 -44.21 60.81
C LYS A 252 23.12 -42.86 60.65
N LYS A 253 23.30 -42.23 59.49
CA LYS A 253 22.87 -40.84 59.23
C LYS A 253 22.67 -40.61 57.74
N MET A 254 21.59 -39.93 57.37
CA MET A 254 21.40 -39.42 56.01
C MET A 254 21.53 -37.89 56.03
N ILE A 255 22.25 -37.36 55.04
CA ILE A 255 22.38 -35.91 54.82
C ILE A 255 22.02 -35.58 53.37
N MET A 256 21.38 -34.42 53.18
CA MET A 256 21.33 -33.78 51.86
C MET A 256 22.65 -33.04 51.66
N ALA A 257 23.43 -33.43 50.67
CA ALA A 257 24.71 -32.80 50.36
C ALA A 257 24.69 -32.18 48.96
N LYS A 258 25.34 -31.02 48.82
CA LYS A 258 25.77 -30.54 47.51
C LYS A 258 26.78 -31.55 46.98
N THR A 259 26.59 -32.01 45.76
CA THR A 259 27.51 -32.91 45.08
C THR A 259 28.01 -32.29 43.79
N THR A 260 29.32 -32.37 43.59
CA THR A 260 30.01 -32.04 42.35
C THR A 260 30.84 -33.24 41.92
N ALA A 261 31.49 -33.14 40.76
CA ALA A 261 32.38 -34.17 40.28
C ALA A 261 33.74 -33.58 39.89
N TYR A 262 34.78 -34.38 40.10
CA TYR A 262 36.14 -34.06 39.70
C TYR A 262 36.81 -35.28 39.07
N THR A 263 37.87 -35.01 38.31
CA THR A 263 38.78 -36.02 37.79
C THR A 263 40.22 -35.58 38.02
N SER A 264 41.18 -36.47 37.81
CA SER A 264 42.59 -36.19 38.08
C SER A 264 43.51 -36.93 37.10
N LYS A 265 44.78 -36.52 37.05
CA LYS A 265 45.81 -37.24 36.30
C LYS A 265 46.00 -38.65 36.86
N PRO A 266 46.32 -39.66 36.01
CA PRO A 266 46.60 -41.01 36.48
C PRO A 266 47.65 -41.04 37.58
N GLY A 267 47.36 -41.78 38.66
CA GLY A 267 48.26 -41.91 39.81
C GLY A 267 48.15 -40.82 40.87
N ALA A 268 47.29 -39.81 40.70
CA ALA A 268 47.03 -38.80 41.72
C ALA A 268 46.61 -39.44 43.05
N LYS A 269 47.10 -38.86 44.15
CA LYS A 269 46.84 -39.36 45.52
C LYS A 269 45.76 -38.51 46.18
N THR A 270 44.81 -39.17 46.81
CA THR A 270 43.83 -38.57 47.72
C THR A 270 44.49 -38.17 49.05
N ALA A 271 43.85 -37.32 49.84
CA ALA A 271 44.32 -36.93 51.18
C ALA A 271 44.61 -38.13 52.12
N SER A 272 43.92 -39.26 51.93
CA SER A 272 44.16 -40.52 52.66
C SER A 272 45.33 -41.37 52.11
N GLY A 273 46.04 -40.89 51.09
CA GLY A 273 47.19 -41.57 50.47
C GLY A 273 46.84 -42.64 49.43
N LYS A 274 45.55 -42.87 49.15
CA LYS A 274 45.08 -43.82 48.12
C LYS A 274 45.11 -43.19 46.74
N VAL A 275 45.34 -43.99 45.69
CA VAL A 275 45.22 -43.51 44.30
C VAL A 275 43.76 -43.17 44.01
N ALA A 276 43.51 -41.98 43.48
CA ALA A 276 42.17 -41.50 43.14
C ALA A 276 41.52 -42.42 42.10
N ARG A 277 40.28 -42.83 42.36
CA ARG A 277 39.49 -43.74 41.51
C ARG A 277 38.01 -43.61 41.86
N VAL A 278 37.15 -44.05 40.94
CA VAL A 278 35.70 -44.11 41.17
C VAL A 278 35.41 -44.87 42.47
N GLY A 279 34.53 -44.31 43.29
CA GLY A 279 34.23 -44.80 44.64
C GLY A 279 35.07 -44.16 45.74
N LEU A 280 36.04 -43.30 45.43
CA LEU A 280 36.68 -42.40 46.40
C LEU A 280 36.15 -40.99 46.21
N VAL A 281 35.85 -40.30 47.31
CA VAL A 281 35.23 -38.97 47.26
C VAL A 281 35.94 -37.99 48.18
N ALA A 282 35.91 -36.71 47.82
CA ALA A 282 36.37 -35.63 48.66
C ALA A 282 35.23 -35.12 49.54
N VAL A 283 35.51 -34.88 50.81
CA VAL A 283 34.53 -34.42 51.80
C VAL A 283 35.15 -33.39 52.74
N ASP A 284 34.31 -32.76 53.57
CA ASP A 284 34.78 -32.06 54.77
C ASP A 284 34.95 -33.06 55.94
N PRO A 285 36.18 -33.33 56.43
CA PRO A 285 36.42 -34.27 57.53
C PRO A 285 35.71 -33.92 58.84
N LYS A 286 35.34 -32.65 59.04
CA LYS A 286 34.58 -32.22 60.23
C LYS A 286 33.14 -32.71 60.20
N VAL A 287 32.60 -32.98 59.01
CA VAL A 287 31.22 -33.46 58.79
C VAL A 287 31.20 -34.96 58.51
N ILE A 288 32.10 -35.43 57.65
CA ILE A 288 32.26 -36.84 57.27
C ILE A 288 33.74 -37.22 57.47
N PRO A 289 34.10 -37.94 58.54
CA PRO A 289 35.48 -38.36 58.77
C PRO A 289 36.03 -39.18 57.60
N LEU A 290 37.32 -39.03 57.29
CA LEU A 290 37.98 -39.87 56.29
C LEU A 290 37.92 -41.35 56.71
N GLY A 291 37.79 -42.24 55.72
CA GLY A 291 37.53 -43.67 55.89
C GLY A 291 36.05 -44.05 55.96
N THR A 292 35.15 -43.07 56.15
CA THR A 292 33.70 -43.33 56.23
C THR A 292 33.17 -43.90 54.92
N LYS A 293 32.41 -45.00 55.02
CA LYS A 293 31.68 -45.58 53.88
C LYS A 293 30.37 -44.82 53.66
N LEU A 294 30.08 -44.53 52.41
CA LEU A 294 28.93 -43.74 51.98
C LEU A 294 28.16 -44.49 50.90
N PHE A 295 26.85 -44.23 50.82
CA PHE A 295 26.06 -44.47 49.63
C PHE A 295 25.54 -43.12 49.14
N ILE A 296 25.83 -42.78 47.88
CA ILE A 296 25.47 -41.49 47.28
C ILE A 296 24.45 -41.77 46.18
N GLU A 297 23.27 -41.17 46.29
CA GLU A 297 22.18 -41.37 45.34
C GLU A 297 22.61 -41.06 43.89
N GLY A 298 22.52 -42.06 43.02
CA GLY A 298 22.90 -41.97 41.61
C GLY A 298 24.40 -42.15 41.32
N TYR A 299 25.26 -42.21 42.33
CA TYR A 299 26.70 -42.51 42.19
C TYR A 299 27.06 -43.90 42.71
N GLY A 300 26.42 -44.33 43.80
CA GLY A 300 26.62 -45.64 44.42
C GLY A 300 27.51 -45.60 45.66
N MET A 301 28.18 -46.71 45.93
CA MET A 301 29.04 -46.88 47.11
C MET A 301 30.32 -46.08 46.98
N ALA A 302 30.67 -45.36 48.04
CA ALA A 302 31.84 -44.50 48.09
C ALA A 302 32.54 -44.56 49.44
N VAL A 303 33.78 -44.09 49.48
CA VAL A 303 34.56 -43.92 50.71
C VAL A 303 35.11 -42.50 50.74
N ALA A 304 34.88 -41.80 51.86
CA ALA A 304 35.52 -40.52 52.14
C ALA A 304 37.04 -40.73 52.21
N ALA A 305 37.77 -40.32 51.20
CA ALA A 305 39.21 -40.61 51.09
C ALA A 305 40.03 -39.37 50.76
N ASP A 306 39.38 -38.29 50.38
CA ASP A 306 40.02 -37.07 49.93
C ASP A 306 39.42 -35.84 50.60
N THR A 307 40.10 -34.69 50.44
CA THR A 307 39.63 -33.39 50.95
C THR A 307 39.97 -32.30 49.96
N GLY A 308 39.07 -31.35 49.76
CA GLY A 308 39.32 -30.15 48.95
C GLY A 308 39.21 -28.88 49.77
N GLY A 309 39.98 -27.85 49.44
CA GLY A 309 39.89 -26.54 50.10
C GLY A 309 38.48 -25.92 50.00
N ALA A 310 37.81 -26.13 48.87
CA ALA A 310 36.45 -25.68 48.60
C ALA A 310 35.34 -26.66 49.06
N VAL A 311 35.71 -27.89 49.46
CA VAL A 311 34.76 -28.92 49.89
C VAL A 311 34.54 -28.79 51.41
N LYS A 312 33.56 -27.97 51.79
CA LYS A 312 33.24 -27.62 53.19
C LYS A 312 31.78 -27.85 53.52
N GLY A 313 31.49 -28.28 54.75
CA GLY A 313 30.13 -28.57 55.21
C GLY A 313 29.53 -29.85 54.61
N ASN A 314 28.22 -29.84 54.32
CA ASN A 314 27.53 -30.95 53.64
C ASN A 314 27.83 -30.93 52.13
N PHE A 315 29.10 -31.07 51.77
CA PHE A 315 29.59 -31.09 50.39
C PHE A 315 30.40 -32.37 50.17
N VAL A 316 30.01 -33.16 49.16
CA VAL A 316 30.74 -34.31 48.65
C VAL A 316 31.12 -34.09 47.18
N ASP A 317 32.42 -34.15 46.86
CA ASP A 317 32.91 -34.09 45.49
C ASP A 317 33.27 -35.51 45.02
N VAL A 318 32.61 -36.00 43.97
CA VAL A 318 32.73 -37.40 43.53
C VAL A 318 33.75 -37.58 42.41
N TYR A 319 34.53 -38.66 42.45
CA TYR A 319 35.53 -38.92 41.44
C TYR A 319 34.96 -39.62 40.20
N PHE A 320 35.34 -39.16 39.01
CA PHE A 320 35.16 -39.89 37.74
C PHE A 320 36.48 -40.03 36.97
N ASN A 321 36.53 -40.97 36.03
CA ASN A 321 37.72 -41.22 35.22
C ASN A 321 37.87 -40.24 34.05
N SER A 322 36.84 -39.45 33.74
CA SER A 322 36.85 -38.49 32.64
C SER A 322 36.11 -37.18 32.96
N GLU A 323 36.52 -36.09 32.31
CA GLU A 323 35.85 -34.79 32.37
C GLU A 323 34.41 -34.85 31.83
N ALA A 324 34.17 -35.65 30.78
CA ALA A 324 32.84 -35.83 30.21
C ALA A 324 31.85 -36.41 31.24
N GLU A 325 32.26 -37.37 32.06
CA GLU A 325 31.46 -37.89 33.16
C GLU A 325 31.22 -36.82 34.24
N CYS A 326 32.23 -36.00 34.54
CA CYS A 326 32.09 -34.90 35.50
C CYS A 326 31.05 -33.86 35.04
N GLN A 327 31.10 -33.48 33.76
CA GLN A 327 30.14 -32.56 33.15
C GLN A 327 28.72 -33.15 33.13
N LYS A 328 28.58 -34.45 32.82
CA LYS A 328 27.30 -35.15 32.87
C LYS A 328 26.73 -35.23 34.29
N TRP A 329 27.60 -35.38 35.28
CA TRP A 329 27.21 -35.35 36.69
C TRP A 329 26.69 -33.96 37.10
N GLY A 330 27.44 -32.91 36.80
CA GLY A 330 27.09 -31.53 37.11
C GLY A 330 27.04 -31.20 38.61
N VAL A 331 26.43 -30.07 38.97
CA VAL A 331 26.23 -29.66 40.37
C VAL A 331 24.80 -29.98 40.78
N LYS A 332 24.60 -30.84 41.78
CA LYS A 332 23.28 -31.30 42.22
C LYS A 332 23.23 -31.41 43.74
N ASN A 333 22.03 -31.42 44.32
CA ASN A 333 21.84 -31.84 45.71
C ASN A 333 21.41 -33.31 45.71
N LYS A 334 22.13 -34.18 46.44
CA LYS A 334 21.86 -35.61 46.51
C LYS A 334 21.78 -36.08 47.96
N LYS A 335 21.00 -37.16 48.18
CA LYS A 335 21.02 -37.88 49.46
C LYS A 335 22.33 -38.65 49.59
N VAL A 336 23.02 -38.42 50.70
CA VAL A 336 24.25 -39.12 51.07
C VAL A 336 24.00 -39.84 52.39
N TYR A 337 24.12 -41.16 52.35
CA TYR A 337 23.92 -42.04 53.49
C TYR A 337 25.28 -42.40 54.07
N ILE A 338 25.51 -42.05 55.33
CA ILE A 338 26.69 -42.39 56.11
C ILE A 338 26.48 -43.77 56.71
N LEU A 339 27.22 -44.75 56.21
CA LEU A 339 27.04 -46.16 56.55
C LEU A 339 27.70 -46.51 57.89
N ASN A 340 27.27 -47.63 58.49
CA ASN A 340 27.88 -48.18 59.70
C ASN A 340 29.26 -48.81 59.44
#